data_AF-A0A958EEE5-F1
#
_entry.id   AF-A0A958EEE5-F1
#
_cell.length_a   1.000
_cell.length_b   1.000
_cell.length_c   1.000
_cell.angle_alpha   90.00
_cell.angle_beta   90.00
_cell.angle_gamma   90.00
#
_symmetry.space_group_name_H-M   'P 1'
#
loop_
_entity.id
_entity.type
_entity.pdbx_description
1 polymer ?
#
loop_
_entity_poly.entity_id
_entity_poly.type
_entity_poly.pdbx_seq_one_letter_code
_entity_poly.pdbx_strand_id
1 'polypeptide(L)'
;MADFSTPPDPAFLTELLRLLTLPGIGPGRIRSLMGVFRHPALIRDAPTRQLLRIPGIDRKTILLLRQQPDEEAVRYQLRRLSEGDVRCISLWDETYPAPLKDIADPPLVLFCRGAFPEHWQNCVAVVGTRNPTGYGRSVTLELVRGLIRA
;
A
#
# COMPACT_ATOMS: atom_id res chain seq x y z
N MET A 1 -7.90 21.32 -2.78
CA MET A 1 -6.57 20.75 -2.42
C MET A 1 -6.73 20.03 -1.11
N ALA A 2 -7.11 18.76 -1.15
CA ALA A 2 -6.98 17.90 0.01
C ALA A 2 -5.51 17.96 0.46
N ASP A 3 -5.32 18.32 1.73
CA ASP A 3 -4.00 18.56 2.29
C ASP A 3 -3.33 17.22 2.56
N PHE A 4 -2.74 16.66 1.50
CA PHE A 4 -1.94 15.42 1.53
C PHE A 4 -0.54 15.64 2.15
N SER A 5 -0.40 16.64 3.03
CA SER A 5 0.88 17.07 3.61
C SER A 5 1.30 16.28 4.85
N THR A 6 0.41 15.48 5.44
CA THR A 6 0.77 14.68 6.61
C THR A 6 1.24 13.30 6.13
N PRO A 7 2.55 13.04 6.07
CA PRO A 7 3.02 11.67 5.91
C PRO A 7 2.45 10.83 7.05
N PRO A 8 2.13 9.54 6.82
CA PRO A 8 1.88 8.63 7.93
C PRO A 8 3.04 8.76 8.93
N ASP A 9 2.73 8.68 10.22
CA ASP A 9 3.73 8.76 11.30
C ASP A 9 5.01 8.02 10.86
N PRO A 10 6.17 8.71 10.76
CA PRO A 10 7.40 8.11 10.25
C PRO A 10 7.77 6.82 10.97
N ALA A 11 7.43 6.69 12.26
CA ALA A 11 7.61 5.46 13.02
C ALA A 11 6.66 4.35 12.55
N PHE A 12 5.38 4.66 12.37
CA PHE A 12 4.39 3.73 11.81
C PHE A 12 4.85 3.19 10.45
N LEU A 13 5.22 4.08 9.54
CA LEU A 13 5.60 3.68 8.19
C LEU A 13 6.87 2.81 8.20
N THR A 14 7.89 3.20 8.96
CA THR A 14 9.14 2.44 9.04
C THR A 14 8.89 1.01 9.51
N GLU A 15 8.09 0.83 10.56
CA GLU A 15 7.75 -0.50 11.07
C GLU A 15 6.86 -1.30 10.12
N LEU A 16 5.95 -0.64 9.40
CA LEU A 16 5.16 -1.29 8.36
C LEU A 16 6.03 -1.80 7.21
N LEU A 17 6.99 -0.99 6.74
CA LEU A 17 7.95 -1.39 5.70
C LEU A 17 8.83 -2.56 6.18
N ARG A 18 9.27 -2.56 7.44
CA ARG A 18 9.98 -3.70 8.04
C ARG A 18 9.18 -5.00 7.98
N LEU A 19 7.87 -4.95 8.25
CA LEU A 19 7.03 -6.15 8.17
C LEU A 19 6.88 -6.65 6.73
N LEU A 20 6.80 -5.73 5.76
CA LEU A 20 6.68 -6.05 4.35
C LEU A 20 7.94 -6.68 3.75
N THR A 21 9.12 -6.47 4.36
CA THR A 21 10.36 -7.12 3.92
C THR A 21 10.55 -8.53 4.47
N LEU A 22 9.71 -8.97 5.42
CA LEU A 22 9.85 -10.31 6.01
C LEU A 22 9.37 -11.41 5.05
N PRO A 23 10.25 -12.33 4.64
CA PRO A 23 9.88 -13.37 3.69
C PRO A 23 8.81 -14.30 4.26
N GLY A 24 7.77 -14.58 3.47
CA GLY A 24 6.67 -15.44 3.88
C GLY A 24 5.60 -14.76 4.75
N ILE A 25 5.70 -13.45 5.00
CA ILE A 25 4.63 -12.67 5.64
C ILE A 25 3.90 -11.86 4.56
N GLY A 26 2.77 -12.41 4.10
CA GLY A 26 1.93 -11.75 3.11
C GLY A 26 1.00 -10.68 3.70
N PRO A 27 0.38 -9.85 2.84
CA PRO A 27 -0.44 -8.72 3.25
C PRO A 27 -1.64 -9.12 4.11
N GLY A 28 -2.27 -10.27 3.83
CA GLY A 28 -3.37 -10.80 4.65
C GLY A 28 -2.98 -11.02 6.13
N ARG A 29 -1.77 -11.54 6.40
CA ARG A 29 -1.28 -11.74 7.77
C ARG A 29 -1.04 -10.42 8.47
N ILE A 30 -0.45 -9.45 7.77
CA ILE A 30 -0.23 -8.10 8.31
C ILE A 30 -1.58 -7.43 8.61
N ARG A 31 -2.60 -7.57 7.74
CA ARG A 31 -3.96 -7.10 8.03
C ARG A 31 -4.54 -7.72 9.31
N SER A 32 -4.42 -9.05 9.48
CA SER A 32 -4.89 -9.72 10.70
C SER A 32 -4.18 -9.21 11.95
N LEU A 33 -2.87 -9.01 11.89
CA LEU A 33 -2.07 -8.47 13.00
C LEU A 33 -2.49 -7.03 13.33
N MET A 34 -2.60 -6.18 12.31
CA MET A 34 -3.01 -4.78 12.45
C MET A 34 -4.46 -4.64 12.94
N GLY A 35 -5.32 -5.62 12.68
CA GLY A 35 -6.67 -5.71 13.24
C GLY A 35 -6.69 -5.78 14.77
N VAL A 36 -5.65 -6.33 15.38
CA VAL A 36 -5.52 -6.48 16.84
C VAL A 36 -4.60 -5.42 17.45
N PHE A 37 -3.42 -5.21 16.88
CA PHE A 37 -2.39 -4.35 17.47
C PHE A 37 -2.55 -2.88 17.12
N ARG A 38 -3.26 -2.53 16.03
CA ARG A 38 -3.46 -1.16 15.50
C ARG A 38 -2.18 -0.40 15.11
N HIS A 39 -1.01 -0.80 15.58
CA HIS A 39 0.28 -0.19 15.27
C HIS A 39 1.35 -1.27 15.00
N PRO A 40 2.13 -1.15 13.90
CA PRO A 40 3.08 -2.19 13.50
C PRO A 40 4.22 -2.40 14.49
N ALA A 41 4.69 -1.33 15.17
CA ALA A 41 5.71 -1.44 16.21
C ALA A 41 5.35 -2.44 17.32
N LEU A 42 4.05 -2.55 17.67
CA LEU A 42 3.59 -3.41 18.76
C LEU A 42 3.62 -4.90 18.40
N ILE A 43 3.66 -5.23 17.10
CA ILE A 43 3.65 -6.61 16.62
C ILE A 43 4.95 -7.31 16.98
N ARG A 44 6.08 -6.60 16.86
CA ARG A 44 7.41 -7.16 17.10
C ARG A 44 7.57 -7.60 18.55
N ASP A 45 7.10 -6.82 19.51
CA ASP A 45 7.28 -7.13 20.94
C ASP A 45 6.11 -7.92 21.55
N ALA A 46 5.04 -8.15 20.79
CA ALA A 46 3.87 -8.87 21.26
C ALA A 46 4.20 -10.29 21.74
N PRO A 47 3.69 -10.75 22.90
CA PRO A 47 3.96 -12.10 23.39
C PRO A 47 3.37 -13.17 22.47
N THR A 48 4.07 -14.30 22.30
CA THR A 48 3.66 -15.44 21.44
C THR A 48 2.23 -15.89 21.69
N ARG A 49 1.79 -15.91 22.96
CA ARG A 49 0.41 -16.28 23.34
C ARG A 49 -0.65 -15.38 22.71
N GLN A 50 -0.35 -14.09 22.52
CA GLN A 50 -1.27 -13.12 21.94
C GLN A 50 -1.28 -13.25 20.42
N LEU A 51 -0.11 -13.44 19.81
CA LEU A 51 0.01 -13.67 18.37
C LEU A 51 -0.72 -14.94 17.91
N LEU A 52 -0.62 -16.04 18.66
CA LEU A 52 -1.30 -17.31 18.34
C LEU A 52 -2.83 -17.24 18.40
N ARG A 53 -3.41 -16.22 19.05
CA ARG A 53 -4.87 -16.04 19.10
C ARG A 53 -5.42 -15.39 17.82
N ILE A 54 -4.55 -14.90 16.95
CA ILE A 54 -4.94 -14.16 15.75
C ILE A 54 -5.17 -15.16 14.60
N PRO A 55 -6.33 -15.12 13.93
CA PRO A 55 -6.60 -16.01 12.80
C PRO A 55 -5.53 -15.91 11.71
N GLY A 56 -5.04 -17.06 11.25
CA GLY A 56 -4.00 -17.15 10.21
C GLY A 56 -2.56 -16.94 10.69
N ILE A 57 -2.34 -16.76 12.01
CA ILE A 57 -1.02 -16.65 12.62
C ILE A 57 -0.69 -17.95 13.37
N ASP A 58 0.27 -18.69 12.83
CA ASP A 58 0.80 -19.93 13.40
C ASP A 58 2.20 -19.73 14.00
N ARG A 59 2.74 -20.78 14.63
CA ARG A 59 4.10 -20.74 15.19
C ARG A 59 5.15 -20.41 14.13
N LYS A 60 4.98 -20.87 12.89
CA LYS A 60 5.88 -20.56 11.77
C LYS A 60 5.88 -19.07 11.46
N THR A 61 4.70 -18.45 11.36
CA THR A 61 4.55 -17.00 11.15
C THR A 61 5.19 -16.21 12.29
N ILE A 62 5.03 -16.66 13.53
CA ILE A 62 5.65 -16.00 14.69
C ILE A 62 7.18 -16.08 14.60
N LEU A 63 7.75 -17.22 14.21
CA LEU A 63 9.20 -17.32 13.99
C LEU A 63 9.66 -16.34 12.91
N LEU A 64 8.90 -16.19 11.82
CA LEU A 64 9.19 -15.21 10.76
C LEU A 64 9.11 -13.76 11.27
N LEU A 65 8.13 -13.42 12.12
CA LEU A 65 8.00 -12.09 12.73
C LEU A 65 9.18 -11.73 13.63
N ARG A 66 9.93 -12.73 14.11
CA ARG A 66 11.14 -12.56 14.92
C ARG A 66 12.42 -12.49 14.08
N GLN A 67 12.34 -12.72 12.78
CA GLN A 67 13.50 -12.58 11.91
C GLN A 67 13.89 -11.11 11.75
N GLN A 68 15.13 -10.92 11.33
CA GLN A 68 15.64 -9.60 11.02
C GLN A 68 15.01 -9.12 9.70
N PRO A 69 14.36 -7.94 9.69
CA PRO A 69 13.89 -7.35 8.45
C PRO A 69 15.07 -6.95 7.57
N ASP A 70 14.81 -6.77 6.28
CA ASP A 70 15.78 -6.18 5.37
C ASP A 70 15.87 -4.65 5.61
N GLU A 71 16.75 -4.26 6.54
CA GLU A 71 17.00 -2.85 6.88
C GLU A 71 17.62 -2.06 5.72
N GLU A 72 18.26 -2.71 4.75
CA GLU A 72 18.78 -2.02 3.58
C GLU A 72 17.64 -1.64 2.63
N ALA A 73 16.73 -2.57 2.36
CA ALA A 73 15.53 -2.30 1.57
C ALA A 73 14.64 -1.21 2.21
N VAL A 74 14.44 -1.25 3.54
CA VAL A 74 13.66 -0.23 4.25
C VAL A 74 14.34 1.14 4.14
N ARG A 75 15.65 1.24 4.39
CA ARG A 75 16.39 2.51 4.26
C ARG A 75 16.37 3.04 2.84
N TYR A 76 16.45 2.16 1.84
CA TYR A 76 16.32 2.55 0.43
C TYR A 76 14.95 3.18 0.17
N GLN A 77 13.86 2.52 0.58
CA GLN A 77 12.50 3.04 0.40
C GLN A 77 12.32 4.39 1.10
N LEU A 78 12.74 4.52 2.36
CA LEU A 78 12.66 5.78 3.11
C LEU A 78 13.46 6.91 2.44
N ARG A 79 14.64 6.61 1.88
CA ARG A 79 15.43 7.60 1.13
C ARG A 79 14.67 8.10 -0.10
N ARG A 80 14.05 7.20 -0.87
CA ARG A 80 13.26 7.55 -2.06
C ARG A 80 12.07 8.45 -1.71
N LEU A 81 11.49 8.28 -0.53
CA LEU A 81 10.43 9.16 -0.03
C LEU A 81 10.96 10.54 0.38
N SER A 82 12.16 10.59 0.98
CA SER A 82 12.79 11.86 1.37
C SER A 82 13.25 12.73 0.18
N GLU A 83 13.48 12.12 -0.98
CA GLU A 83 13.84 12.82 -2.24
C GLU A 83 12.66 13.64 -2.81
N GLY A 84 11.45 13.54 -2.24
CA GLY A 84 10.32 14.46 -2.48
C GLY A 84 9.44 14.15 -3.69
N ASP A 85 9.93 13.35 -4.64
CA ASP A 85 9.17 12.96 -5.84
C ASP A 85 8.20 11.80 -5.60
N VAL A 86 8.35 11.07 -4.50
CA VAL A 86 7.54 9.89 -4.18
C VAL A 86 6.92 10.04 -2.80
N ARG A 87 5.63 9.74 -2.72
CA ARG A 87 4.83 9.67 -1.51
C ARG A 87 4.47 8.23 -1.22
N CYS A 88 4.19 7.96 0.04
CA CYS A 88 3.79 6.65 0.53
C CYS A 88 2.42 6.79 1.19
N ILE A 89 1.46 5.96 0.80
CA ILE A 89 0.12 5.91 1.40
C ILE A 89 -0.14 4.50 1.90
N SER A 90 -0.46 4.36 3.18
CA SER A 90 -0.81 3.07 3.80
C SER A 90 -2.31 2.80 3.74
N LEU A 91 -2.71 1.54 3.81
CA LEU A 91 -4.12 1.11 3.88
C LEU A 91 -4.92 1.75 5.04
N TRP A 92 -4.20 2.21 6.07
CA TRP A 92 -4.78 2.84 7.26
C TRP A 92 -4.83 4.36 7.18
N ASP A 93 -4.28 4.96 6.13
CA ASP A 93 -4.34 6.40 5.93
C ASP A 93 -5.71 6.81 5.39
N GLU A 94 -6.21 7.97 5.82
CA GLU A 94 -7.48 8.52 5.33
C GLU A 94 -7.45 8.85 3.83
N THR A 95 -6.25 9.13 3.32
CA THR A 95 -5.99 9.47 1.92
C THR A 95 -5.91 8.25 1.00
N TYR A 96 -5.99 7.03 1.56
CA TYR A 96 -5.97 5.80 0.79
C TYR A 96 -7.16 5.71 -0.18
N PRO A 97 -6.96 5.31 -1.44
CA PRO A 97 -8.05 5.29 -2.43
C PRO A 97 -9.16 4.31 -2.04
N ALA A 98 -10.36 4.83 -1.77
CA ALA A 98 -11.50 4.00 -1.37
C ALA A 98 -11.79 2.83 -2.35
N PRO A 99 -11.80 3.03 -3.69
CA PRO A 99 -12.03 1.92 -4.61
C PRO A 99 -10.98 0.81 -4.54
N LEU A 100 -9.73 1.14 -4.18
CA LEU A 100 -8.68 0.13 -3.98
C LEU A 100 -8.86 -0.61 -2.66
N LYS A 101 -9.48 0.01 -1.65
CA LYS A 101 -9.72 -0.60 -0.35
C LYS A 101 -10.77 -1.72 -0.42
N ASP A 102 -11.69 -1.61 -1.38
CA ASP A 102 -12.83 -2.52 -1.56
C ASP A 102 -12.48 -3.80 -2.34
N ILE A 103 -11.29 -3.90 -2.93
CA ILE A 103 -10.86 -5.11 -3.65
C ILE A 103 -10.51 -6.25 -2.68
N ALA A 104 -10.49 -7.49 -3.16
CA ALA A 104 -10.29 -8.68 -2.31
C ALA A 104 -8.92 -8.70 -1.58
N ASP A 105 -7.87 -8.19 -2.20
CA ASP A 105 -6.53 -8.08 -1.60
C ASP A 105 -5.98 -6.66 -1.79
N PRO A 106 -6.41 -5.69 -0.96
CA PRO A 106 -5.97 -4.32 -1.11
C PRO A 106 -4.47 -4.21 -0.76
N PRO A 107 -3.66 -3.53 -1.59
CA PRO A 107 -2.24 -3.34 -1.30
C PRO A 107 -2.08 -2.53 -0.01
N LEU A 108 -1.20 -3.00 0.87
CA LEU A 108 -0.99 -2.38 2.18
C LEU A 108 -0.34 -1.01 2.12
N VAL A 109 0.50 -0.80 1.12
CA VAL A 109 1.28 0.41 0.89
C VAL A 109 1.27 0.72 -0.59
N LEU A 110 1.04 1.98 -0.93
CA LEU A 110 1.11 2.54 -2.27
C LEU A 110 2.28 3.53 -2.35
N PHE A 111 3.19 3.31 -3.29
CA PHE A 111 4.22 4.27 -3.63
C PHE A 111 3.76 5.08 -4.84
N CYS A 112 3.74 6.40 -4.66
CA CYS A 112 2.89 7.31 -5.41
C CYS A 112 3.74 8.49 -5.89
N ARG A 113 3.82 8.75 -7.19
CA ARG A 113 4.57 9.88 -7.75
C ARG A 113 3.66 10.82 -8.54
N GLY A 114 3.80 12.12 -8.30
CA GLY A 114 2.99 13.16 -8.94
C GLY A 114 1.78 13.61 -8.11
N ALA A 115 0.87 14.33 -8.75
CA ALA A 115 -0.37 14.80 -8.14
C ALA A 115 -1.45 13.72 -8.17
N PHE A 116 -2.23 13.62 -7.10
CA PHE A 116 -3.34 12.68 -6.99
C PHE A 116 -4.69 13.40 -7.05
N PRO A 117 -5.70 12.77 -7.66
CA PRO A 117 -7.04 13.31 -7.64
C PRO A 117 -7.57 13.36 -6.20
N GLU A 118 -8.23 14.46 -5.85
CA GLU A 118 -8.93 14.60 -4.56
C GLU A 118 -10.12 13.64 -4.46
N HIS A 119 -10.62 13.16 -5.60
CA HIS A 119 -11.79 12.29 -5.71
C HIS A 119 -11.48 11.04 -6.51
N TRP A 120 -11.03 9.99 -5.81
CA TRP A 120 -10.76 8.66 -6.37
C TRP A 120 -11.99 7.98 -6.99
N GLN A 121 -13.21 8.45 -6.68
CA GLN A 121 -14.47 7.90 -7.19
C GLN A 121 -14.70 8.20 -8.69
N ASN A 122 -14.01 9.21 -9.24
CA ASN A 122 -14.18 9.63 -10.64
C ASN A 122 -12.99 9.16 -11.49
N CYS A 123 -12.63 7.89 -11.38
CA CYS A 123 -11.53 7.28 -12.15
C CYS A 123 -12.05 6.15 -13.04
N VAL A 124 -11.67 6.16 -14.31
CA VAL A 124 -11.98 5.09 -15.27
C VAL A 124 -10.68 4.48 -15.77
N ALA A 125 -10.56 3.16 -15.66
CA ALA A 125 -9.44 2.43 -16.23
C ALA A 125 -9.64 2.23 -17.74
N VAL A 126 -8.64 2.63 -18.54
CA VAL A 126 -8.61 2.41 -19.99
C VAL A 126 -7.52 1.39 -20.30
N VAL A 127 -7.93 0.18 -20.72
CA VAL A 127 -7.04 -0.95 -21.01
C VAL A 127 -7.26 -1.45 -22.44
N GLY A 128 -6.22 -2.02 -23.05
CA GLY A 128 -6.28 -2.52 -24.43
C GLY A 128 -5.06 -3.35 -24.81
N THR A 129 -4.97 -3.74 -26.09
CA THR A 129 -3.81 -4.48 -26.61
C THR A 129 -2.52 -3.67 -26.48
N ARG A 130 -1.40 -4.36 -26.19
CA ARG A 130 -0.05 -3.76 -26.19
C ARG A 130 0.40 -3.31 -27.58
N ASN A 131 -0.19 -3.86 -28.65
CA ASN A 131 0.05 -3.47 -30.03
C ASN A 131 -1.25 -3.01 -30.71
N PRO A 132 -1.74 -1.80 -30.40
CA PRO A 132 -2.98 -1.30 -30.98
C PRO A 132 -2.77 -0.88 -32.44
N THR A 133 -3.79 -1.13 -33.26
CA THR A 133 -3.85 -0.59 -34.62
C THR A 133 -3.97 0.95 -34.60
N GLY A 134 -3.69 1.59 -35.73
CA GLY A 134 -3.89 3.04 -35.88
C GLY A 134 -5.32 3.46 -35.55
N TYR A 135 -6.31 2.69 -36.01
CA TYR A 135 -7.73 2.90 -35.68
C TYR A 135 -8.00 2.82 -34.17
N GLY A 136 -7.48 1.77 -33.50
CA GLY A 136 -7.68 1.60 -32.05
C GLY A 136 -7.12 2.75 -31.22
N ARG A 137 -5.99 3.32 -31.62
CA ARG A 137 -5.42 4.52 -30.98
C ARG A 137 -6.34 5.74 -31.15
N SER A 138 -6.83 5.99 -32.36
CA SER A 138 -7.70 7.14 -32.65
C SER A 138 -9.01 7.10 -31.87
N VAL A 139 -9.68 5.94 -31.86
CA VAL A 139 -10.94 5.77 -31.11
C VAL A 139 -10.73 5.93 -29.61
N THR A 140 -9.66 5.35 -29.06
CA THR A 140 -9.34 5.49 -27.62
C THR A 140 -9.14 6.96 -27.24
N LEU A 141 -8.44 7.73 -28.08
CA LEU A 141 -8.21 9.16 -27.85
C LEU A 141 -9.52 9.96 -27.88
N GLU A 142 -10.42 9.67 -28.82
CA GLU A 142 -11.74 10.31 -28.90
C GLU A 142 -12.58 10.04 -27.65
N LEU A 143 -12.69 8.77 -27.24
CA LEU A 143 -13.45 8.37 -26.06
C LEU A 143 -12.91 9.04 -24.78
N VAL A 144 -11.60 8.99 -24.57
CA VAL A 144 -10.97 9.58 -23.36
C VAL A 144 -11.15 11.10 -23.33
N ARG A 145 -11.06 11.79 -24.48
CA ARG A 145 -11.36 13.22 -24.55
C ARG A 145 -12.80 13.54 -24.16
N GLY A 146 -13.75 12.69 -24.53
CA GLY A 146 -15.14 12.81 -24.11
C GLY A 146 -15.29 12.69 -22.59
N LEU A 147 -14.62 11.70 -21.98
CA LEU A 147 -14.69 11.45 -20.53
C LEU A 147 -14.07 12.56 -19.69
N ILE A 148 -13.01 13.24 -20.17
CA ILE A 148 -12.37 14.34 -19.43
C ILE A 148 -13.25 15.60 -19.40
N ARG A 149 -14.13 15.76 -20.39
CA ARG A 149 -15.00 16.94 -20.52
C ARG A 149 -16.35 16.80 -19.81
N ALA A 150 -16.72 15.59 -19.41
CA ALA A 150 -17.97 15.27 -18.74
C ALA A 150 -17.85 15.48 -17.23
#